data_AF-A0A1Y3ELN5-F1
#
_entry.id   AF-A0A1Y3ELN5-F1
#
_cell.length_a   1.000
_cell.length_b   1.000
_cell.length_c   1.000
_cell.angle_alpha   90.00
_cell.angle_beta   90.00
_cell.angle_gamma   90.00
#
_symmetry.space_group_name_H-M   'P 1'
#
loop_
_entity.id
_entity.type
_entity.pdbx_description
1 polymer ?
#
loop_
_entity_poly.entity_id
_entity_poly.type
_entity_poly.pdbx_seq_one_letter_code
_entity_poly.pdbx_strand_id
1 'polypeptide(L)'
;LTRFQAVSGGYAGSAASNHKTKANAFVPQVVFRCGFRNRYMTEDGSWASDPDSRASCLTGKLDILKYCRKVYWNLTVTNIVESSHFVEVDNWCKDDGYPCKWSFWVKPYRCMVGEFESDALLVPKNCHFEHVDDENICKDFDYWNQTAIKNCKRRNSYSVLSFAMLEPCGLDMFSGVEFVCCPNRDDINADVVNVGRLSIRMQSSRDRDNELYGPAIPNDSEEYPPAYHRLLC
;
A
#
# COMPACT_ATOMS: atom_id res chain seq x y z
N LEU A 1 66.14 -25.51 -31.13
CA LEU A 1 65.30 -24.30 -31.02
C LEU A 1 64.79 -24.20 -29.59
N THR A 2 65.50 -23.39 -28.80
CA THR A 2 65.27 -23.09 -27.38
C THR A 2 63.98 -22.27 -27.22
N ARG A 3 63.14 -22.57 -26.23
CA ARG A 3 62.11 -21.63 -25.77
C ARG A 3 62.10 -21.55 -24.24
N PHE A 4 61.99 -20.29 -23.81
CA PHE A 4 62.23 -19.72 -22.49
C PHE A 4 61.13 -20.02 -21.47
N GLN A 5 61.51 -19.90 -20.18
CA GLN A 5 60.67 -19.95 -18.98
C GLN A 5 59.65 -18.80 -18.88
N ALA A 6 58.58 -19.01 -18.10
CA ALA A 6 58.03 -18.02 -17.17
C ALA A 6 57.15 -18.69 -16.09
N VAL A 7 57.36 -18.30 -14.84
CA VAL A 7 56.61 -18.66 -13.61
C VAL A 7 55.59 -17.56 -13.32
N SER A 8 54.40 -17.88 -12.79
CA SER A 8 53.74 -17.12 -11.70
C SER A 8 52.44 -17.77 -11.25
N GLY A 9 52.24 -17.81 -9.92
CA GLY A 9 51.05 -18.32 -9.27
C GLY A 9 49.88 -17.33 -9.24
N GLY A 10 48.70 -17.84 -8.87
CA GLY A 10 47.50 -17.05 -8.64
C GLY A 10 46.64 -17.70 -7.55
N TYR A 11 46.43 -16.96 -6.47
CA TYR A 11 45.54 -17.28 -5.36
C TYR A 11 44.07 -17.38 -5.84
N ALA A 12 43.40 -18.47 -5.50
CA ALA A 12 41.95 -18.59 -5.66
C ALA A 12 41.24 -17.84 -4.52
N GLY A 13 40.81 -16.61 -4.79
CA GLY A 13 39.90 -15.87 -3.93
C GLY A 13 38.45 -16.27 -4.23
N SER A 14 37.77 -16.86 -3.23
CA SER A 14 36.33 -17.16 -3.27
C SER A 14 35.53 -15.87 -3.44
N ALA A 15 34.82 -15.75 -4.56
CA ALA A 15 33.82 -14.72 -4.75
C ALA A 15 32.66 -14.97 -3.78
N ALA A 16 32.58 -14.13 -2.75
CA ALA A 16 31.38 -14.02 -1.93
C ALA A 16 30.23 -13.59 -2.83
N SER A 17 29.27 -14.47 -3.03
CA SER A 17 28.01 -14.20 -3.70
C SER A 17 27.27 -13.11 -2.92
N ASN A 18 27.33 -11.88 -3.42
CA ASN A 18 26.50 -10.78 -2.94
C ASN A 18 25.05 -11.19 -3.16
N HIS A 19 24.40 -11.60 -2.08
CA HIS A 19 22.98 -11.85 -2.01
C HIS A 19 22.29 -10.49 -2.15
N LYS A 20 22.11 -10.02 -3.40
CA LYS A 20 21.21 -8.91 -3.69
C LYS A 20 19.84 -9.32 -3.14
N THR A 21 19.50 -8.79 -1.98
CA THR A 21 18.11 -8.60 -1.56
C THR A 21 17.38 -8.08 -2.79
N LYS A 22 16.34 -8.80 -3.25
CA LYS A 22 15.47 -8.34 -4.33
C LYS A 22 15.15 -6.88 -4.03
N ALA A 23 15.66 -5.97 -4.86
CA ALA A 23 15.22 -4.59 -4.80
C ALA A 23 13.71 -4.65 -4.94
N ASN A 24 12.98 -4.09 -3.96
CA ASN A 24 11.58 -3.79 -4.18
C ASN A 24 11.53 -3.00 -5.49
N ALA A 25 10.76 -3.48 -6.46
CA ALA A 25 10.66 -2.80 -7.75
C ALA A 25 10.25 -1.35 -7.48
N PHE A 26 10.97 -0.40 -8.06
CA PHE A 26 10.67 1.01 -7.90
C PHE A 26 9.26 1.29 -8.44
N VAL A 27 8.40 1.89 -7.61
CA VAL A 27 7.05 2.30 -8.00
C VAL A 27 6.99 3.82 -7.92
N PRO A 28 6.89 4.54 -9.05
CA PRO A 28 6.80 6.00 -9.05
C PRO A 28 5.47 6.45 -8.47
N GLN A 29 5.53 7.32 -7.46
CA GLN A 29 4.37 7.79 -6.70
C GLN A 29 4.56 9.24 -6.28
N VAL A 30 3.45 9.99 -6.25
CA VAL A 30 3.43 11.39 -5.81
C VAL A 30 2.41 11.57 -4.69
N VAL A 31 2.68 12.51 -3.79
CA VAL A 31 1.81 12.85 -2.65
C VAL A 31 1.68 14.36 -2.52
N PHE A 32 0.51 14.77 -2.03
CA PHE A 32 0.14 16.19 -1.95
C PHE A 32 -0.41 16.52 -0.57
N ARG A 33 -0.04 17.68 -0.04
CA ARG A 33 -0.60 18.25 1.19
C ARG A 33 -0.63 19.77 1.07
N CYS A 34 -1.82 20.37 1.12
CA CYS A 34 -1.94 21.82 0.93
C CYS A 34 -1.23 22.62 2.03
N GLY A 35 -0.54 23.69 1.64
CA GLY A 35 0.36 24.47 2.51
C GLY A 35 1.77 23.89 2.64
N PHE A 36 2.05 22.78 1.95
CA PHE A 36 3.34 22.09 1.95
C PHE A 36 3.76 21.70 0.53
N ARG A 37 5.08 21.65 0.32
CA ARG A 37 5.67 21.28 -0.97
C ARG A 37 5.34 19.84 -1.33
N ASN A 38 4.89 19.63 -2.56
CA ASN A 38 4.64 18.30 -3.11
C ASN A 38 5.85 17.39 -2.95
N ARG A 39 5.60 16.09 -2.80
CA ARG A 39 6.68 15.09 -2.70
C ARG A 39 6.48 13.95 -3.68
N TYR A 40 7.58 13.29 -4.03
CA TYR A 40 7.59 12.18 -4.97
C TYR A 40 8.58 11.09 -4.52
N MET A 41 8.27 9.83 -4.83
CA MET A 41 9.10 8.67 -4.52
C MET A 41 10.31 8.65 -5.45
N THR A 42 11.51 8.51 -4.92
CA THR A 42 12.74 8.37 -5.71
C THR A 42 13.10 6.89 -5.90
N GLU A 43 14.03 6.60 -6.83
CA GLU A 43 14.44 5.23 -7.16
C GLU A 43 15.10 4.48 -5.98
N ASP A 44 15.62 5.21 -5.00
CA ASP A 44 16.19 4.61 -3.78
C ASP A 44 15.14 4.25 -2.71
N GLY A 45 13.86 4.56 -2.97
CA GLY A 45 12.74 4.32 -2.07
C GLY A 45 12.49 5.43 -1.04
N SER A 46 13.15 6.58 -1.15
CA SER A 46 12.92 7.73 -0.28
C SER A 46 11.99 8.77 -0.92
N TRP A 47 11.25 9.51 -0.09
CA TRP A 47 10.43 10.64 -0.54
C TRP A 47 11.28 11.90 -0.71
N ALA A 48 11.33 12.46 -1.91
CA ALA A 48 11.95 13.76 -2.20
C ALA A 48 10.92 14.89 -2.22
N SER A 49 11.35 16.09 -1.84
CA SER A 49 10.53 17.32 -1.90
C SER A 49 10.67 18.01 -3.26
N ASP A 50 9.60 18.64 -3.75
CA ASP A 50 9.67 19.43 -4.99
C ASP A 50 10.62 20.62 -4.80
N PRO A 51 11.60 20.81 -5.71
CA PRO A 51 12.48 21.97 -5.66
C PRO A 51 11.75 23.30 -5.89
N ASP A 52 10.64 23.32 -6.66
CA ASP A 52 9.86 24.53 -6.93
C ASP A 52 8.94 24.87 -5.75
N SER A 53 9.18 26.02 -5.12
CA SER A 53 8.38 26.53 -4.00
C SER A 53 6.94 26.86 -4.36
N ARG A 54 6.60 26.97 -5.65
CA ARG A 54 5.25 27.24 -6.13
C ARG A 54 4.46 25.97 -6.41
N ALA A 55 5.09 24.80 -6.33
CA ALA A 55 4.41 23.52 -6.49
C ALA A 55 3.63 23.18 -5.22
N SER A 56 2.41 23.73 -5.12
CA SER A 56 1.45 23.42 -4.07
C SER A 56 0.58 22.20 -4.44
N CYS A 57 -0.22 21.75 -3.47
CA CYS A 57 -1.07 20.57 -3.61
C CYS A 57 -1.95 20.60 -4.87
N LEU A 58 -2.09 19.44 -5.51
CA LEU A 58 -2.90 19.28 -6.72
C LEU A 58 -4.12 18.42 -6.40
N THR A 59 -5.28 18.82 -6.91
CA THR A 59 -6.55 18.08 -6.76
C THR A 59 -7.09 17.58 -8.11
N GLY A 60 -6.77 18.28 -9.20
CA GLY A 60 -7.18 17.89 -10.55
C GLY A 60 -6.37 16.72 -11.07
N LYS A 61 -7.04 15.64 -11.52
CA LYS A 61 -6.38 14.42 -12.04
C LYS A 61 -5.43 14.70 -13.20
N LEU A 62 -5.78 15.64 -14.09
CA LEU A 62 -4.91 16.04 -15.20
C LEU A 62 -3.63 16.75 -14.71
N ASP A 63 -3.74 17.58 -13.68
CA ASP A 63 -2.59 18.29 -13.13
C ASP A 63 -1.69 17.35 -12.34
N ILE A 64 -2.27 16.36 -11.64
CA ILE A 64 -1.51 15.27 -11.01
C ILE A 64 -0.75 14.45 -12.07
N LEU A 65 -1.37 14.09 -13.20
CA LEU A 65 -0.68 13.40 -14.29
C LEU A 65 0.46 14.24 -14.89
N LYS A 66 0.23 15.55 -15.13
CA LYS A 66 1.30 16.46 -15.56
C LYS A 66 2.43 16.51 -14.55
N TYR A 67 2.10 16.50 -13.25
CA TYR A 67 3.08 16.50 -12.18
C TYR A 67 3.92 15.21 -12.17
N CYS A 68 3.29 14.04 -12.29
CA CYS A 68 4.01 12.78 -12.47
C CYS A 68 5.00 12.86 -13.65
N ARG A 69 4.57 13.39 -14.81
CA ARG A 69 5.44 13.56 -15.99
C ARG A 69 6.57 14.57 -15.76
N LYS A 70 6.35 15.59 -14.93
CA LYS A 70 7.36 16.58 -14.56
C LYS A 70 8.48 15.93 -13.73
N VAL A 71 8.10 15.22 -12.65
CA VAL A 71 9.09 14.66 -11.70
C VAL A 71 9.73 13.38 -12.22
N TYR A 72 9.00 12.58 -13.00
CA TYR A 72 9.47 11.36 -13.66
C TYR A 72 9.66 11.57 -15.17
N TRP A 73 10.43 12.58 -15.54
CA TRP A 73 10.64 13.00 -16.92
C TRP A 73 11.28 11.93 -17.82
N ASN A 74 11.98 10.95 -17.23
CA ASN A 74 12.61 9.83 -17.92
C ASN A 74 11.67 8.62 -18.08
N LEU A 75 10.44 8.67 -17.57
CA LEU A 75 9.46 7.59 -17.66
C LEU A 75 8.30 7.98 -18.57
N THR A 76 7.76 7.00 -19.30
CA THR A 76 6.56 7.19 -20.12
C THR A 76 5.30 7.09 -19.24
N VAL A 77 5.02 8.13 -18.45
CA VAL A 77 3.83 8.14 -17.59
C VAL A 77 2.56 8.35 -18.42
N THR A 78 1.70 7.33 -18.45
CA THR A 78 0.48 7.28 -19.27
C THR A 78 -0.77 7.69 -18.50
N ASN A 79 -0.86 7.35 -17.21
CA ASN A 79 -2.04 7.57 -16.38
C ASN A 79 -1.67 7.61 -14.88
N ILE A 80 -2.64 7.75 -13.99
CA ILE A 80 -2.45 7.75 -12.52
C ILE A 80 -3.49 6.83 -11.86
N VAL A 81 -3.18 6.35 -10.65
CA VAL A 81 -4.11 5.62 -9.79
C VAL A 81 -3.96 6.13 -8.36
N GLU A 82 -5.06 6.47 -7.68
CA GLU A 82 -5.02 6.75 -6.25
C GLU A 82 -4.80 5.46 -5.43
N SER A 83 -4.08 5.56 -4.31
CA SER A 83 -3.90 4.45 -3.37
C SER A 83 -5.13 4.24 -2.49
N SER A 84 -5.42 2.97 -2.19
CA SER A 84 -6.42 2.58 -1.18
C SER A 84 -5.97 2.92 0.23
N HIS A 85 -4.66 2.86 0.48
CA HIS A 85 -4.07 3.01 1.81
C HIS A 85 -3.38 4.36 1.96
N PHE A 86 -3.52 4.91 3.17
CA PHE A 86 -2.71 6.02 3.61
C PHE A 86 -1.30 5.54 3.94
N VAL A 87 -0.33 6.39 3.64
CA VAL A 87 1.07 6.22 4.08
C VAL A 87 1.46 7.45 4.88
N GLU A 88 2.26 7.25 5.92
CA GLU A 88 2.90 8.35 6.62
C GLU A 88 4.11 8.81 5.81
N VAL A 89 4.14 10.10 5.47
CA VAL A 89 5.30 10.73 4.85
C VAL A 89 5.81 11.78 5.80
N ASP A 90 7.09 11.68 6.16
CA ASP A 90 7.75 12.56 7.10
C ASP A 90 8.53 13.70 6.41
N ASN A 91 9.15 14.55 7.22
CA ASN A 91 10.06 15.61 6.79
C ASN A 91 9.48 16.53 5.70
N TRP A 92 8.17 16.81 5.74
CA TRP A 92 7.54 17.77 4.85
C TRP A 92 8.06 19.17 5.12
N CYS A 93 8.25 19.93 4.05
CA CYS A 93 8.61 21.34 4.05
C CYS A 93 7.35 22.16 3.75
N LYS A 94 7.21 23.34 4.35
CA LYS A 94 6.17 24.28 3.95
C LYS A 94 6.46 24.83 2.55
N ASP A 95 5.46 25.45 1.93
CA ASP A 95 5.60 26.09 0.61
C ASP A 95 6.73 27.13 0.59
N ASP A 96 6.89 27.90 1.67
CA ASP A 96 7.97 28.86 1.89
C ASP A 96 9.36 28.21 2.12
N GLY A 97 9.42 26.88 2.21
CA GLY A 97 10.63 26.09 2.33
C GLY A 97 10.81 25.50 3.73
N TYR A 98 11.90 25.87 4.39
CA TYR A 98 12.29 25.31 5.69
C TYR A 98 11.50 25.92 6.86
N PRO A 99 11.36 25.20 7.99
CA PRO A 99 11.94 23.89 8.30
C PRO A 99 11.20 22.73 7.63
N CYS A 100 11.84 21.58 7.48
CA CYS A 100 11.21 20.36 6.95
C CYS A 100 11.04 19.35 8.08
N LYS A 101 9.90 19.38 8.79
CA LYS A 101 9.74 18.63 10.06
C LYS A 101 8.33 18.07 10.30
N TRP A 102 7.43 18.23 9.34
CA TRP A 102 6.05 17.78 9.50
C TRP A 102 5.85 16.38 8.91
N SER A 103 4.96 15.62 9.51
CA SER A 103 4.56 14.29 9.02
C SER A 103 3.06 14.27 8.81
N PHE A 104 2.63 13.62 7.73
CA PHE A 104 1.21 13.50 7.39
C PHE A 104 0.90 12.11 6.85
N TRP A 105 -0.25 11.59 7.29
CA TRP A 105 -0.90 10.47 6.63
C TRP A 105 -1.61 10.97 5.38
N VAL A 106 -1.15 10.53 4.21
CA VAL A 106 -1.66 10.95 2.90
C VAL A 106 -1.89 9.74 2.01
N LYS A 107 -2.80 9.85 1.04
CA LYS A 107 -2.96 8.85 -0.02
C LYS A 107 -2.04 9.19 -1.19
N PRO A 108 -1.10 8.30 -1.58
CA PRO A 108 -0.31 8.49 -2.78
C PRO A 108 -1.14 8.33 -4.04
N TYR A 109 -0.70 9.01 -5.10
CA TYR A 109 -1.04 8.66 -6.48
C TYR A 109 0.13 7.91 -7.10
N ARG A 110 -0.12 6.69 -7.58
CA ARG A 110 0.82 5.94 -8.41
C ARG A 110 0.83 6.51 -9.81
N CYS A 111 2.00 6.80 -10.35
CA CYS A 111 2.18 7.24 -11.72
C CYS A 111 2.34 6.00 -12.61
N MET A 112 1.34 5.66 -13.43
CA MET A 112 1.39 4.47 -14.29
C MET A 112 2.35 4.69 -15.46
N VAL A 113 3.26 3.74 -15.69
CA VAL A 113 4.31 3.83 -16.71
C VAL A 113 4.06 2.80 -17.80
N GLY A 114 4.06 3.24 -19.06
CA GLY A 114 3.94 2.36 -20.22
C GLY A 114 2.53 1.82 -20.42
N GLU A 115 2.47 0.61 -20.98
CA GLU A 115 1.24 -0.16 -21.14
C GLU A 115 0.69 -0.57 -19.77
N PHE A 116 -0.63 -0.67 -19.69
CA PHE A 116 -1.28 -0.99 -18.42
C PHE A 116 -1.11 -2.48 -18.09
N GLU A 117 -0.65 -2.73 -16.87
CA GLU A 117 -0.66 -4.04 -16.23
C GLU A 117 -1.37 -3.91 -14.89
N SER A 118 -2.28 -4.85 -14.57
CA SER A 118 -2.94 -4.87 -13.27
C SER A 118 -1.97 -5.28 -12.17
N ASP A 119 -2.25 -4.86 -10.94
CA ASP A 119 -1.37 -5.16 -9.80
C ASP A 119 -1.55 -6.62 -9.37
N ALA A 120 -0.44 -7.35 -9.21
CA ALA A 120 -0.51 -8.74 -8.73
C ALA A 120 -0.98 -8.81 -7.27
N LEU A 121 -2.21 -9.28 -7.03
CA LEU A 121 -2.76 -9.46 -5.69
C LEU A 121 -2.33 -10.80 -5.07
N LEU A 122 -1.85 -10.74 -3.83
CA LEU A 122 -1.55 -11.94 -3.05
C LEU A 122 -2.84 -12.49 -2.44
N VAL A 123 -3.05 -13.81 -2.57
CA VAL A 123 -4.22 -14.50 -2.03
C VAL A 123 -3.78 -15.42 -0.89
N PRO A 124 -3.96 -15.02 0.38
CA PRO A 124 -3.64 -15.88 1.51
C PRO A 124 -4.54 -17.11 1.58
N LYS A 125 -4.16 -18.08 2.43
CA LYS A 125 -5.01 -19.24 2.72
C LYS A 125 -6.37 -18.79 3.27
N ASN A 126 -7.43 -19.47 2.85
CA ASN A 126 -8.83 -19.20 3.22
C ASN A 126 -9.40 -17.87 2.69
N CYS A 127 -8.66 -17.17 1.81
CA CYS A 127 -9.18 -16.02 1.09
C CYS A 127 -9.56 -16.40 -0.35
N HIS A 128 -10.33 -15.53 -1.00
CA HIS A 128 -10.82 -15.73 -2.36
C HIS A 128 -10.49 -14.54 -3.23
N PHE A 129 -9.97 -14.82 -4.42
CA PHE A 129 -9.79 -13.82 -5.47
C PHE A 129 -11.05 -13.76 -6.33
N GLU A 130 -11.55 -12.56 -6.57
CA GLU A 130 -12.73 -12.27 -7.39
C GLU A 130 -12.45 -11.01 -8.24
N HIS A 131 -13.19 -10.82 -9.33
CA HIS A 131 -13.13 -9.60 -10.14
C HIS A 131 -14.52 -9.23 -10.66
N VAL A 132 -14.68 -7.95 -11.02
CA VAL A 132 -15.85 -7.41 -11.72
C VAL A 132 -15.35 -6.43 -12.78
N ASP A 133 -15.71 -6.65 -14.03
CA ASP A 133 -15.35 -5.82 -15.18
C ASP A 133 -16.53 -5.71 -16.17
N ASP A 134 -16.61 -4.57 -16.85
CA ASP A 134 -17.51 -4.33 -17.97
C ASP A 134 -16.93 -3.21 -18.84
N GLU A 135 -16.54 -3.53 -20.08
CA GLU A 135 -15.96 -2.57 -21.04
C GLU A 135 -16.86 -1.35 -21.32
N ASN A 136 -18.17 -1.46 -21.09
CA ASN A 136 -19.12 -0.36 -21.28
C ASN A 136 -19.22 0.57 -20.06
N ILE A 137 -18.60 0.20 -18.95
CA ILE A 137 -18.59 0.96 -17.70
C ILE A 137 -17.22 1.63 -17.56
N CYS A 138 -17.21 2.94 -17.31
CA CYS A 138 -15.99 3.67 -17.00
C CYS A 138 -16.19 4.46 -15.72
N LYS A 139 -15.54 4.03 -14.64
CA LYS A 139 -15.76 4.54 -13.27
C LYS A 139 -14.45 4.83 -12.55
N ASP A 140 -14.53 5.66 -11.53
CA ASP A 140 -13.39 6.08 -10.73
C ASP A 140 -12.99 5.04 -9.67
N PHE A 141 -11.87 5.31 -9.02
CA PHE A 141 -11.30 4.48 -7.96
C PHE A 141 -12.30 4.19 -6.82
N ASP A 142 -13.05 5.20 -6.37
CA ASP A 142 -13.97 5.08 -5.24
C ASP A 142 -15.16 4.18 -5.55
N TYR A 143 -15.70 4.27 -6.77
CA TYR A 143 -16.74 3.34 -7.23
C TYR A 143 -16.25 1.89 -7.18
N TRP A 144 -15.07 1.62 -7.73
CA TRP A 144 -14.52 0.27 -7.80
C TRP A 144 -14.12 -0.29 -6.43
N ASN A 145 -13.57 0.54 -5.55
CA ASN A 145 -13.34 0.21 -4.15
C ASN A 145 -14.65 -0.21 -3.45
N GLN A 146 -15.73 0.56 -3.61
CA GLN A 146 -17.04 0.21 -3.06
C GLN A 146 -17.60 -1.09 -3.66
N THR A 147 -17.36 -1.34 -4.95
CA THR A 147 -17.75 -2.58 -5.62
C THR A 147 -17.04 -3.79 -5.00
N ALA A 148 -15.72 -3.72 -4.78
CA ALA A 148 -14.98 -4.76 -4.07
C ALA A 148 -15.54 -5.00 -2.65
N ILE A 149 -15.76 -3.92 -1.89
CA ILE A 149 -16.32 -3.99 -0.52
C ILE A 149 -17.69 -4.68 -0.51
N LYS A 150 -18.59 -4.30 -1.42
CA LYS A 150 -19.93 -4.88 -1.52
C LYS A 150 -19.89 -6.37 -1.88
N ASN A 151 -19.02 -6.76 -2.82
CA ASN A 151 -18.91 -8.15 -3.24
C ASN A 151 -18.37 -9.06 -2.12
N CYS A 152 -17.32 -8.64 -1.40
CA CYS A 152 -16.83 -9.43 -0.27
C CYS A 152 -17.88 -9.58 0.84
N LYS A 153 -18.65 -8.53 1.13
CA LYS A 153 -19.73 -8.58 2.14
C LYS A 153 -20.90 -9.49 1.78
N ARG A 154 -21.01 -9.95 0.52
CA ARG A 154 -22.03 -10.93 0.12
C ARG A 154 -21.81 -12.30 0.77
N ARG A 155 -20.55 -12.61 1.12
CA ARG A 155 -20.21 -13.71 2.02
C ARG A 155 -20.26 -13.15 3.44
N ASN A 156 -21.14 -13.70 4.28
CA ASN A 156 -21.17 -13.34 5.69
C ASN A 156 -19.77 -13.51 6.28
N SER A 157 -19.36 -12.57 7.13
CA SER A 157 -18.05 -12.62 7.81
C SER A 157 -16.82 -12.47 6.89
N TYR A 158 -16.95 -11.82 5.72
CA TYR A 158 -15.80 -11.50 4.86
C TYR A 158 -15.61 -9.98 4.67
N SER A 159 -14.36 -9.58 4.46
CA SER A 159 -13.94 -8.20 4.14
C SER A 159 -12.93 -8.18 3.01
N VAL A 160 -12.75 -7.02 2.37
CA VAL A 160 -11.71 -6.83 1.35
C VAL A 160 -10.36 -6.76 2.04
N LEU A 161 -9.43 -7.62 1.65
CA LEU A 161 -8.03 -7.55 2.04
C LEU A 161 -7.26 -6.56 1.16
N SER A 162 -7.39 -6.71 -0.16
CA SER A 162 -6.69 -5.91 -1.17
C SER A 162 -7.49 -5.87 -2.46
N PHE A 163 -7.30 -4.83 -3.27
CA PHE A 163 -7.89 -4.72 -4.60
C PHE A 163 -6.98 -3.94 -5.55
N ALA A 164 -7.20 -4.11 -6.85
CA ALA A 164 -6.51 -3.42 -7.91
C ALA A 164 -7.51 -3.03 -9.01
N MET A 165 -7.24 -1.92 -9.68
CA MET A 165 -8.04 -1.50 -10.83
C MET A 165 -7.74 -2.40 -12.04
N LEU A 166 -8.75 -2.63 -12.87
CA LEU A 166 -8.62 -3.25 -14.18
C LEU A 166 -8.69 -2.19 -15.28
N GLU A 167 -8.18 -2.55 -16.46
CA GLU A 167 -8.05 -1.75 -17.69
C GLU A 167 -8.50 -0.27 -17.64
N PRO A 168 -7.59 0.69 -17.89
CA PRO A 168 -7.94 2.09 -17.91
C PRO A 168 -8.82 2.43 -19.12
N CYS A 169 -9.96 3.03 -18.87
CA CYS A 169 -10.88 3.57 -19.88
C CYS A 169 -10.83 5.11 -19.95
N GLY A 170 -10.12 5.74 -19.01
CA GLY A 170 -9.93 7.18 -18.94
C GLY A 170 -8.83 7.56 -17.95
N LEU A 171 -8.62 8.87 -17.78
CA LEU A 171 -7.67 9.40 -16.81
C LEU A 171 -8.19 9.14 -15.39
N ASP A 172 -7.47 8.31 -14.62
CA ASP A 172 -7.91 7.83 -13.30
C ASP A 172 -9.32 7.20 -13.32
N MET A 173 -9.65 6.52 -14.42
CA MET A 173 -10.91 5.81 -14.62
C MET A 173 -10.66 4.45 -15.25
N PHE A 174 -11.46 3.46 -14.83
CA PHE A 174 -11.21 2.04 -15.03
C PHE A 174 -12.51 1.32 -15.41
N SER A 175 -12.38 0.21 -16.15
CA SER A 175 -13.52 -0.63 -16.56
C SER A 175 -13.81 -1.80 -15.60
N GLY A 176 -12.97 -2.00 -14.60
CA GLY A 176 -13.19 -3.06 -13.62
C GLY A 176 -12.31 -2.97 -12.38
N VAL A 177 -12.47 -3.98 -11.52
CA VAL A 177 -11.72 -4.17 -10.27
C VAL A 177 -11.49 -5.66 -10.02
N GLU A 178 -10.29 -6.02 -9.59
CA GLU A 178 -9.97 -7.32 -9.01
C GLU A 178 -9.68 -7.16 -7.51
N PHE A 179 -10.08 -8.14 -6.70
CA PHE A 179 -10.00 -8.02 -5.25
C PHE A 179 -9.91 -9.37 -4.54
N VAL A 180 -9.37 -9.33 -3.32
CA VAL A 180 -9.22 -10.49 -2.44
C VAL A 180 -10.14 -10.33 -1.24
N CYS A 181 -11.07 -11.26 -1.07
CA CYS A 181 -11.94 -11.34 0.09
C CYS A 181 -11.37 -12.32 1.12
N CYS A 182 -11.27 -11.91 2.38
CA CYS A 182 -10.82 -12.76 3.48
C CYS A 182 -11.83 -12.81 4.62
N PRO A 183 -11.87 -13.90 5.41
CA PRO A 183 -12.64 -13.95 6.65
C PRO A 183 -12.26 -12.81 7.59
N ASN A 184 -13.25 -12.26 8.29
CA ASN A 184 -13.02 -11.29 9.34
C ASN A 184 -12.25 -11.95 10.49
N ARG A 185 -11.46 -11.15 11.20
CA ARG A 185 -10.55 -11.66 12.25
C ARG A 185 -11.28 -12.41 13.38
N ASP A 186 -12.56 -12.12 13.58
CA ASP A 186 -13.37 -12.75 14.63
C ASP A 186 -13.74 -14.21 14.31
N ASP A 187 -13.75 -14.60 13.03
CA ASP A 187 -14.16 -15.94 12.59
C ASP A 187 -12.99 -16.93 12.50
N ILE A 188 -11.74 -16.45 12.49
CA ILE A 188 -10.54 -17.30 12.44
C ILE A 188 -10.35 -18.10 13.75
N ASN A 189 -10.92 -17.60 14.87
CA ASN A 189 -10.88 -18.27 16.17
C ASN A 189 -12.00 -19.31 16.37
N ALA A 190 -13.00 -19.38 15.50
CA ALA A 190 -14.11 -20.33 15.63
C ALA A 190 -13.74 -21.75 15.15
N ASP A 191 -12.72 -21.89 14.30
CA ASP A 191 -12.33 -23.17 13.68
C ASP A 191 -11.16 -23.88 14.38
N VAL A 192 -10.66 -23.36 15.50
CA VAL A 192 -9.54 -23.95 16.27
C VAL A 192 -9.99 -24.49 17.63
N VAL A 193 -11.08 -25.26 17.69
CA VAL A 193 -11.33 -26.15 18.85
C VAL A 193 -12.08 -27.42 18.40
N ASN A 194 -11.36 -28.46 17.95
CA ASN A 194 -11.64 -29.85 18.35
C ASN A 194 -10.65 -30.86 17.74
N VAL A 195 -9.37 -30.79 18.11
CA VAL A 195 -8.54 -31.99 18.11
C VAL A 195 -7.66 -31.98 19.35
N GLY A 196 -8.04 -32.79 20.32
CA GLY A 196 -7.11 -33.30 21.33
C GLY A 196 -7.00 -32.49 22.63
N ARG A 197 -7.92 -32.77 23.56
CA ARG A 197 -7.51 -33.13 24.93
C ARG A 197 -8.65 -33.77 25.70
N LEU A 198 -8.73 -35.10 25.58
CA LEU A 198 -9.12 -35.93 26.71
C LEU A 198 -8.06 -35.73 27.79
N SER A 199 -8.38 -34.97 28.83
CA SER A 199 -7.57 -34.95 30.05
C SER A 199 -8.43 -35.28 31.26
N ILE A 200 -8.12 -36.44 31.81
CA ILE A 200 -8.61 -37.04 33.04
C ILE A 200 -8.56 -36.03 34.20
N ARG A 201 -9.62 -36.08 35.01
CA ARG A 201 -9.84 -35.28 36.22
C ARG A 201 -8.93 -35.78 37.35
N MET A 202 -8.10 -34.91 37.92
CA MET A 202 -7.53 -35.07 39.27
C MET A 202 -7.53 -33.72 40.01
N GLN A 203 -7.95 -33.78 41.28
CA GLN A 203 -8.27 -32.66 42.18
C GLN A 203 -7.07 -32.18 43.02
N SER A 204 -7.29 -31.06 43.74
CA SER A 204 -6.58 -30.51 44.92
C SER A 204 -5.63 -29.34 44.60
N SER A 205 -5.57 -28.18 45.27
CA SER A 205 -6.18 -27.62 46.49
C SER A 205 -5.77 -26.12 46.60
N ARG A 206 -6.66 -25.28 47.17
CA ARG A 206 -6.49 -24.06 48.04
C ARG A 206 -5.07 -23.42 48.13
N ASP A 207 -4.83 -22.10 48.04
CA ASP A 207 -5.40 -20.98 48.82
C ASP A 207 -4.88 -19.60 48.31
N ARG A 208 -5.69 -18.54 48.53
CA ARG A 208 -5.42 -17.10 48.87
C ARG A 208 -4.83 -16.08 47.86
N ASP A 209 -5.72 -15.16 47.47
CA ASP A 209 -5.74 -13.70 47.60
C ASP A 209 -4.47 -12.84 47.34
N ASN A 210 -4.55 -11.99 46.31
CA ASN A 210 -4.18 -10.57 46.42
C ASN A 210 -4.91 -9.71 45.35
N GLU A 211 -5.56 -8.65 45.80
CA GLU A 211 -6.19 -7.59 44.99
C GLU A 211 -5.17 -6.84 44.13
N LEU A 212 -5.57 -6.41 42.92
CA LEU A 212 -5.48 -5.00 42.55
C LEU A 212 -6.38 -4.66 41.36
N TYR A 213 -7.25 -3.69 41.57
CA TYR A 213 -8.22 -3.11 40.64
C TYR A 213 -7.50 -2.41 39.47
N GLY A 214 -7.82 -2.80 38.24
CA GLY A 214 -7.47 -2.08 37.01
C GLY A 214 -8.75 -1.75 36.23
N PRO A 215 -8.99 -0.50 35.81
CA PRO A 215 -10.27 -0.09 35.25
C PRO A 215 -10.49 -0.61 33.84
N ALA A 216 -11.77 -0.86 33.54
CA ALA A 216 -12.29 -1.19 32.22
C ALA A 216 -11.83 -0.19 31.16
N ILE A 217 -11.35 -0.69 30.02
CA ILE A 217 -11.21 0.13 28.81
C ILE A 217 -12.60 0.26 28.18
N PRO A 218 -13.08 1.49 27.91
CA PRO A 218 -14.38 1.74 27.29
C PRO A 218 -14.42 1.19 25.85
N ASN A 219 -15.58 0.65 25.48
CA ASN A 219 -15.97 0.44 24.09
C ASN A 219 -16.20 1.81 23.44
N ASP A 220 -15.22 2.31 22.69
CA ASP A 220 -15.44 3.42 21.77
C ASP A 220 -15.69 2.87 20.37
N SER A 221 -16.97 2.58 20.15
CA SER A 221 -17.61 2.62 18.84
C SER A 221 -17.80 4.08 18.42
N GLU A 222 -16.81 4.67 17.78
CA GLU A 222 -16.86 5.96 17.07
C GLU A 222 -15.73 5.95 16.03
N GLU A 223 -15.80 6.49 14.83
CA GLU A 223 -16.84 7.07 14.01
C GLU A 223 -16.13 7.22 12.65
N TYR A 224 -16.70 6.68 11.58
CA TYR A 224 -16.16 6.90 10.23
C TYR A 224 -16.24 8.41 9.96
N PRO A 225 -15.14 9.13 9.66
CA PRO A 225 -15.25 10.56 9.39
C PRO A 225 -16.13 10.78 8.16
N PRO A 226 -17.10 11.71 8.21
CA PRO A 226 -18.01 11.94 7.11
C PRO A 226 -17.25 12.47 5.89
N ALA A 227 -17.70 12.01 4.71
CA ALA A 227 -17.27 12.50 3.41
C ALA A 227 -17.27 14.03 3.39
N TYR A 228 -16.08 14.63 3.23
CA TYR A 228 -15.97 16.08 3.14
C TYR A 228 -16.69 16.56 1.88
N HIS A 229 -17.73 17.34 2.12
CA HIS A 229 -18.41 18.17 1.15
C HIS A 229 -17.42 19.00 0.33
N ARG A 230 -17.66 19.03 -0.99
CA ARG A 230 -17.19 20.05 -1.92
C ARG A 230 -17.31 21.44 -1.28
N LEU A 231 -16.17 22.08 -1.04
CA LEU A 231 -16.09 23.53 -0.99
C LEU A 231 -15.34 23.97 -2.25
N LEU A 232 -16.12 24.57 -3.15
CA LEU A 232 -15.63 25.43 -4.22
C LEU A 232 -14.86 26.59 -3.60
N CYS A 233 -13.61 26.76 -4.00
CA CYS A 233 -12.88 28.02 -4.07
C CYS A 233 -12.04 27.98 -5.35
#